data_AF-A0A930RSJ5-F1
#
_entry.id   AF-A0A930RSJ5-F1
#
_cell.length_a   1.000
_cell.length_b   1.000
_cell.length_c   1.000
_cell.angle_alpha   90.00
_cell.angle_beta   90.00
_cell.angle_gamma   90.00
#
_symmetry.space_group_name_H-M   'P 1'
#
loop_
_entity.id
_entity.type
_entity.pdbx_description
1 polymer ?
#
loop_
_entity_poly.entity_id
_entity_poly.type
_entity_poly.pdbx_seq_one_letter_code
_entity_poly.pdbx_strand_id
1 'polypeptide(L)' 'MTKTKNQWQPRIINVMADGSQLEDLTGYTIPKDSGYYNVIKRMNKEI' A
#
# COMPACT_ATOMS: atom_id res chain seq x y z
N MET A 1 -30.55 18.27 -2.50
CA MET A 1 -29.31 17.73 -3.09
C MET A 1 -28.44 17.21 -1.96
N THR A 2 -28.47 15.91 -1.72
CA THR A 2 -27.65 15.25 -0.68
C THR A 2 -26.18 15.29 -1.14
N LYS A 3 -25.32 15.98 -0.37
CA LYS A 3 -23.87 15.96 -0.62
C LYS A 3 -23.38 14.53 -0.45
N THR A 4 -23.06 13.86 -1.56
CA THR A 4 -22.30 12.62 -1.55
C THR A 4 -20.96 12.95 -0.91
N LYS A 5 -20.80 12.65 0.39
CA LYS A 5 -19.50 12.75 1.05
C LYS A 5 -18.58 11.81 0.28
N ASN A 6 -17.57 12.34 -0.41
CA ASN A 6 -16.54 11.52 -1.04
C ASN A 6 -16.07 10.51 -0.01
N GLN A 7 -16.38 9.23 -0.23
CA GLN A 7 -15.97 8.16 0.65
C GLN A 7 -14.45 8.18 0.70
N TRP A 8 -13.89 8.15 1.90
CA TRP A 8 -12.46 8.10 2.08
C TRP A 8 -11.92 6.82 1.43
N GLN A 9 -11.01 6.97 0.46
CA GLN A 9 -10.39 5.87 -0.27
C GLN A 9 -8.89 5.85 0.07
N PRO A 10 -8.47 5.08 1.09
CA PRO A 10 -7.06 4.94 1.40
C PRO A 10 -6.31 4.33 0.23
N ARG A 11 -5.12 4.87 -0.08
CA ARG A 11 -4.19 4.31 -1.06
C ARG A 11 -2.86 4.05 -0.38
N ILE A 12 -2.27 2.89 -0.64
CA ILE A 12 -0.91 2.56 -0.25
C ILE A 12 0.02 3.00 -1.38
N ILE A 13 1.10 3.71 -1.05
CA ILE A 13 2.18 4.07 -1.97
C ILE A 13 3.50 3.58 -1.40
N ASN A 14 4.44 3.18 -2.26
CA ASN A 14 5.78 2.79 -1.86
C ASN A 14 6.74 3.94 -2.16
N VAL A 15 7.52 4.32 -1.16
CA VAL A 15 8.51 5.39 -1.28
C VAL A 15 9.86 4.83 -0.88
N MET A 16 10.85 5.02 -1.75
CA MET A 16 12.23 4.60 -1.56
C MET A 16 12.97 5.56 -0.63
N ALA A 17 14.14 5.16 -0.13
CA ALA A 17 14.95 5.99 0.78
C ALA A 17 15.43 7.31 0.14
N ASP A 18 15.54 7.34 -1.19
CA ASP A 18 15.86 8.53 -1.98
C ASP A 18 14.64 9.43 -2.27
N GLY A 19 13.46 9.06 -1.77
CA GLY A 19 12.20 9.79 -1.97
C GLY A 19 11.50 9.48 -3.28
N SER A 20 12.05 8.61 -4.14
CA SER A 20 11.36 8.17 -5.36
C SER A 20 10.15 7.28 -5.02
N GLN A 21 9.07 7.40 -5.81
CA GLN A 21 7.92 6.52 -5.68
C GLN A 21 8.14 5.25 -6.51
N LEU A 22 7.87 4.10 -5.90
CA LEU A 22 7.98 2.81 -6.55
C LEU A 22 6.57 2.26 -6.84
N GLU A 23 6.13 2.41 -8.08
CA GLU A 23 4.80 1.97 -8.52
C GLU A 23 4.75 0.47 -8.84
N ASP A 24 5.86 -0.09 -9.33
CA ASP A 24 5.98 -1.50 -9.67
C ASP A 24 6.97 -2.21 -8.73
N LEU A 25 6.45 -3.17 -7.97
CA LEU A 25 7.25 -4.03 -7.09
C LEU A 25 7.78 -5.28 -7.80
N THR A 26 7.45 -5.46 -9.09
CA THR A 26 7.93 -6.60 -9.88
C THR A 26 9.46 -6.58 -9.93
N GLY A 27 10.09 -7.65 -9.42
CA GLY A 27 11.55 -7.74 -9.31
C GLY A 27 12.11 -7.44 -7.92
N TYR A 28 11.27 -7.01 -6.97
CA TYR A 28 11.67 -6.78 -5.58
C TYR A 28 11.19 -7.92 -4.67
N THR A 29 12.09 -8.43 -3.82
CA THR A 29 11.74 -9.40 -2.78
C THR A 29 11.52 -8.67 -1.46
N ILE A 30 10.29 -8.73 -0.95
CA ILE A 30 9.95 -8.18 0.37
C ILE A 30 10.23 -9.26 1.43
N PRO A 31 11.11 -9.00 2.43
CA PRO A 31 11.35 -9.96 3.51
C PRO A 31 10.09 -10.25 4.31
N LYS A 32 9.86 -11.54 4.64
CA LYS A 32 8.67 -12.03 5.35
C LYS A 32 8.53 -11.47 6.78
N ASP A 33 9.65 -11.13 7.38
CA ASP A 33 9.80 -10.52 8.70
C ASP A 33 9.66 -8.99 8.68
N SER A 34 9.60 -8.36 7.51
CA SER A 34 9.39 -6.92 7.40
C SER A 34 7.99 -6.52 7.87
N GLY A 35 7.90 -5.37 8.55
CA GLY A 35 6.61 -4.77 8.90
C GLY A 35 5.75 -4.50 7.66
N TYR A 36 6.37 -4.10 6.55
CA TYR A 36 5.72 -3.85 5.27
C TYR A 36 5.01 -5.10 4.72
N TYR A 37 5.69 -6.26 4.71
CA TYR A 37 5.08 -7.54 4.31
C TYR A 37 3.83 -7.87 5.14
N ASN A 38 3.90 -7.66 6.45
CA ASN A 38 2.79 -7.95 7.35
C ASN A 38 1.58 -7.04 7.10
N VAL A 39 1.79 -5.76 6.77
CA VAL A 39 0.74 -4.81 6.42
C VAL A 39 0.04 -5.24 5.13
N ILE A 40 0.80 -5.46 4.05
CA ILE A 40 0.25 -5.88 2.74
C ILE A 40 -0.50 -7.21 2.86
N LYS A 41 0.07 -8.17 3.60
CA LYS A 41 -0.56 -9.47 3.84
C LYS A 41 -1.89 -9.35 4.59
N ARG A 42 -2.02 -8.44 5.56
CA ARG A 42 -3.28 -8.21 6.27
C ARG A 42 -4.33 -7.62 5.34
N MET A 43 -3.95 -6.60 4.56
CA MET A 43 -4.87 -5.94 3.63
C MET A 43 -5.37 -6.87 2.52
N ASN A 44 -4.51 -7.74 1.98
CA ASN A 44 -4.92 -8.73 0.97
C ASN A 44 -5.73 -9.90 1.54
N LYS A 45 -5.67 -10.15 2.86
CA LYS A 45 -6.43 -11.23 3.53
C LYS A 45 -7.82 -10.81 3.98
N GLU A 46 -8.09 -9.51 4.05
CA GLU A 46 -9.41 -8.96 4.36
C GLU A 46 -10.28 -8.77 3.11
N ILE A 47 -9.89 -9.37 1.98
CA ILE A 47 -10.62 -9.43 0.70
C ILE A 47 -10.98 -10.87 0.39
#